data_AF-A0A1S6Q3W1-F1
#
_entry.id   AF-A0A1S6Q3W1-F1
#
_cell.length_a   1.000
_cell.length_b   1.000
_cell.length_c   1.000
_cell.angle_alpha   90.00
_cell.angle_beta   90.00
_cell.angle_gamma   90.00
#
_symmetry.space_group_name_H-M   'P 1'
#
loop_
_entity.id
_entity.type
_entity.pdbx_description
1 polymer ?
#
loop_
_entity_poly.entity_id
_entity_poly.type
_entity_poly.pdbx_seq_one_letter_code
_entity_poly.pdbx_strand_id
1 'polypeptide(L)' 'LLVYTSLNTSMELPFSSAHCVLLHIIGVRNAAQRKLLDELGIPAEDVPVDEFTTLGRILYKAPSDG' A
#
# COMPACT_ATOMS: atom_id res chain seq x y z
N LEU A 1 -25.75 -34.55 -8.32
CA LEU A 1 -25.33 -33.67 -9.43
C LEU A 1 -26.07 -32.31 -9.45
N LEU A 2 -27.18 -32.11 -8.73
CA LEU A 2 -27.87 -30.82 -8.62
C LEU A 2 -27.76 -30.18 -7.22
N VAL A 3 -26.56 -30.22 -6.61
CA VAL A 3 -26.30 -29.53 -5.33
C VAL A 3 -24.96 -28.75 -5.34
N TYR A 4 -24.03 -29.08 -6.25
CA TYR A 4 -22.73 -28.41 -6.35
C TYR A 4 -22.72 -27.11 -7.17
N THR A 5 -23.83 -26.72 -7.79
CA THR A 5 -23.90 -25.52 -8.65
C THR A 5 -24.46 -24.29 -7.94
N SER A 6 -24.96 -24.41 -6.70
CA SER A 6 -25.56 -23.30 -5.93
C SER A 6 -24.59 -22.58 -4.99
N LEU A 7 -23.27 -22.72 -5.19
CA LEU A 7 -22.25 -21.97 -4.47
C LEU A 7 -21.42 -21.05 -5.37
N ASN A 8 -21.70 -21.00 -6.68
CA ASN A 8 -20.96 -20.16 -7.64
C ASN A 8 -21.64 -18.83 -7.98
N THR A 9 -22.69 -18.45 -7.26
CA THR A 9 -23.34 -17.17 -7.45
C THR A 9 -22.85 -16.21 -6.36
N SER A 10 -21.98 -15.26 -6.75
CA SER A 10 -21.52 -14.09 -5.99
C SER A 10 -20.23 -14.24 -5.14
N MET A 11 -19.17 -14.84 -5.68
CA MET A 11 -17.79 -14.53 -5.25
C MET A 11 -17.15 -13.52 -6.21
N GLU A 12 -17.78 -12.36 -6.35
CA GLU A 12 -17.36 -11.28 -7.25
C GLU A 12 -17.10 -9.99 -6.45
N LEU A 13 -16.31 -10.04 -5.36
CA LEU A 13 -15.57 -8.90 -4.76
C LEU A 13 -14.47 -9.49 -3.84
N PRO A 14 -13.17 -9.09 -3.86
CA PRO A 14 -12.63 -7.79 -4.26
C PRO A 14 -11.24 -7.86 -4.94
N PHE A 15 -11.07 -8.54 -6.08
CA PHE A 15 -9.76 -8.62 -6.74
C PHE A 15 -9.19 -7.22 -7.07
N SER A 16 -10.07 -6.30 -7.47
CA SER A 16 -9.74 -4.90 -7.76
C SER A 16 -9.27 -4.11 -6.52
N SER A 17 -9.92 -4.27 -5.36
CA SER A 17 -9.55 -3.52 -4.14
C SER A 17 -8.21 -4.01 -3.57
N ALA A 18 -7.97 -5.32 -3.54
CA ALA A 18 -6.71 -5.88 -3.06
C ALA A 18 -5.52 -5.44 -3.95
N HIS A 19 -5.70 -5.46 -5.27
CA HIS A 19 -4.71 -4.97 -6.22
C HIS A 19 -4.42 -3.46 -6.05
N CYS A 20 -5.45 -2.64 -5.83
CA CYS A 20 -5.29 -1.20 -5.61
C CYS A 20 -4.54 -0.88 -4.31
N VAL A 21 -4.79 -1.66 -3.24
CA VAL A 21 -4.03 -1.55 -1.99
C VAL A 21 -2.57 -1.94 -2.20
N LEU A 22 -2.30 -3.03 -2.93
CA LEU A 22 -0.93 -3.47 -3.24
C LEU A 22 -0.15 -2.40 -4.02
N LEU A 23 -0.75 -1.82 -5.07
CA LEU A 23 -0.17 -0.74 -5.87
C LEU A 23 0.12 0.50 -5.03
N HIS A 24 -0.79 0.89 -4.13
CA HIS A 24 -0.56 2.00 -3.20
C HIS A 24 0.64 1.75 -2.28
N ILE A 25 0.78 0.53 -1.77
CA ILE A 25 1.87 0.18 -0.86
C ILE A 25 3.22 0.29 -1.58
N ILE A 26 3.33 -0.23 -2.81
CA ILE A 26 4.56 -0.13 -3.62
C ILE A 26 4.91 1.34 -3.90
N GLY A 27 3.92 2.17 -4.24
CA GLY A 27 4.12 3.60 -4.47
C GLY A 27 4.62 4.36 -3.24
N VAL A 28 4.07 4.05 -2.06
CA VAL A 28 4.49 4.66 -0.79
C VAL A 28 5.95 4.31 -0.46
N ARG A 29 6.38 3.06 -0.65
CA ARG A 29 7.79 2.67 -0.39
C ARG A 29 8.77 3.40 -1.31
N ASN A 30 8.46 3.49 -2.61
CA ASN A 30 9.27 4.24 -3.57
C ASN A 30 9.31 5.75 -3.28
N ALA A 31 8.23 6.32 -2.73
CA ALA A 31 8.20 7.71 -2.30
C ALA A 31 9.01 7.95 -1.02
N ALA A 32 8.94 7.02 -0.06
CA ALA A 32 9.71 7.09 1.19
C ALA A 32 11.21 7.07 0.92
N GLN A 33 11.68 6.19 0.05
CA GLN A 33 13.10 6.11 -0.35
C GLN A 33 13.60 7.43 -0.95
N ARG A 34 12.82 8.04 -1.85
CA ARG A 34 13.15 9.35 -2.44
C ARG A 34 13.22 10.45 -1.39
N LYS A 35 12.25 10.50 -0.47
CA LYS A 35 12.25 11.48 0.63
C LYS A 35 13.43 11.32 1.58
N LEU A 36 13.86 10.09 1.89
CA LEU A 36 15.03 9.85 2.73
C LEU A 36 16.31 10.37 2.07
N LEU A 37 16.45 10.19 0.75
CA LEU A 37 17.55 10.76 -0.01
C LEU A 37 17.50 12.30 0.01
N ASP A 38 16.33 12.88 -0.24
CA ASP A 38 16.16 14.35 -0.34
C ASP A 38 16.33 15.06 1.01
N GLU A 39 15.86 14.47 2.10
CA GLU A 39 15.86 15.10 3.44
C GLU A 39 17.12 14.77 4.25
N LEU A 40 17.62 13.54 4.16
CA LEU A 40 18.73 13.04 5.00
C LEU A 40 19.99 12.66 4.19
N GLY A 41 19.93 12.65 2.86
CA GLY A 41 21.07 12.29 2.01
C GLY A 41 21.43 10.81 2.01
N ILE A 42 20.54 9.93 2.50
CA ILE A 42 20.82 8.49 2.60
C ILE A 42 20.63 7.85 1.22
N PRO A 43 21.67 7.20 0.66
CA PRO A 43 21.56 6.56 -0.65
C PRO A 43 20.62 5.37 -0.62
N ALA A 44 20.02 5.08 -1.77
CA ALA A 44 19.14 3.94 -2.00
C ALA A 44 19.78 2.57 -1.66
N GLU A 45 21.10 2.52 -1.65
CA GLU A 45 21.94 1.34 -1.39
C GLU A 45 21.87 0.91 0.08
N ASP A 46 21.79 1.88 0.99
CA ASP A 46 21.78 1.66 2.44
C ASP A 46 20.39 1.27 2.96
N VAL A 47 19.33 1.60 2.22
CA VAL A 47 17.94 1.34 2.63
C VAL A 47 17.13 0.80 1.43
N PRO A 48 17.11 -0.52 1.22
CA PRO A 48 16.36 -1.14 0.14
C PRO A 48 14.85 -1.06 0.38
N VAL A 49 14.10 -0.99 -0.71
CA VAL A 49 12.63 -0.79 -0.72
C VAL A 49 11.87 -1.93 -0.05
N ASP A 50 12.46 -3.12 -0.03
CA ASP A 50 11.86 -4.34 0.52
C ASP A 50 11.93 -4.41 2.05
N GLU A 51 12.84 -3.66 2.69
CA GLU A 51 12.94 -3.59 4.16
C GLU A 51 11.86 -2.70 4.79
N PHE A 52 11.16 -1.89 3.98
CA PHE A 52 10.09 -1.04 4.47
C PHE A 52 8.87 -1.86 4.90
N THR A 53 8.65 -1.91 6.21
CA THR A 53 7.46 -2.52 6.81
C THR A 53 6.35 -1.48 6.98
N THR A 54 5.23 -1.68 6.29
CA THR A 54 4.04 -0.83 6.47
C THR A 54 3.26 -1.26 7.70
N LEU A 55 3.25 -0.45 8.75
CA LEU A 55 2.54 -0.74 10.00
C LEU A 55 1.04 -0.43 9.91
N GLY A 56 0.67 0.68 9.27
CA GLY A 56 -0.73 1.12 9.19
C GLY A 56 -0.87 2.49 8.54
N ARG A 57 -2.09 3.04 8.55
CA ARG A 57 -2.41 4.39 8.05
C ARG A 57 -3.00 5.19 9.21
N ILE A 58 -2.47 6.39 9.42
CA ILE A 58 -2.95 7.30 10.47
C ILE A 58 -3.67 8.45 9.76
N LEU A 59 -4.96 8.63 10.07
CA LEU A 59 -5.69 9.83 9.67
C LEU A 59 -5.56 10.85 10.80
N TYR A 60 -4.89 11.96 10.53
CA TYR A 60 -4.76 13.08 11.46
C TYR A 60 -5.17 14.38 10.78
N LYS A 61 -5.53 15.39 11.59
CA LYS A 61 -5.88 16.73 11.12
C LYS A 61 -5.05 17.75 11.89
N ALA A 62 -4.28 18.56 11.17
CA ALA A 62 -3.59 19.72 11.72
C ALA A 62 -4.32 21.00 11.29
N PRO A 63 -4.42 22.03 12.16
CA PRO A 63 -4.84 23.35 11.73
C PRO A 63 -3.81 23.88 10.71
N SER A 64 -4.28 24.36 9.57
CA SER A 64 -3.44 25.07 8.61
C SER A 64 -3.43 26.53 9.02
N ASP A 65 -2.28 27.03 9.47
CA ASP A 65 -2.05 28.47 9.58
C ASP A 65 -1.96 28.99 8.13
N GLY A 66 -3.03 29.65 7.67
CA GLY A 66 -3.11 30.24 6.33
C GLY A 66 -2.21 31.44 6.17
#